data_AF-Q75EN3-F1
#
_entry.id   AF-Q75EN3-F1
#
_cell.length_a   1.000
_cell.length_b   1.000
_cell.length_c   1.000
_cell.angle_alpha   90.00
_cell.angle_beta   90.00
_cell.angle_gamma   90.00
#
_symmetry.space_group_name_H-M   'P 1'
#
loop_
_entity.id
_entity.type
_entity.pdbx_description
1 polymer ?
#
loop_
_entity_poly.entity_id
_entity_poly.type
_entity_poly.pdbx_seq_one_letter_code
_entity_poly.pdbx_strand_id
1 'polypeptide(L)'
;MVADFDSGWYEGAGDELGQGARNGVLRERLGGNEKAQVVRSRRKAVAWNVLMVLGLILYVLYSACFAQARQWWRTNGMARGSQAGRFQLVQVHHHGVGAEHATHLVLDVDAEFRKEAAAEYSVFALHGEGQELWPEAGRRRAANPFEYAYALREERATVVRAQQQVPEFMEPYLDFALERPDLAEQIKMDWGYENMFVPNITDKETVISLALMSSNAYVRLPNTGNWRNVTSWNSSVEGDQIHLGWDENGLRAHVFANEDRSVVVLALKGTSSQVLPGSGDDDETSANDKLNDNLLFSCCCARVSYLWTTVCDCYIKSYTCEESCLESELRRKDRYYQAGLDMYKQVLAEFPDASIWLTGHSLGGALASLVARTYGVPAVTFEAPGELLATQRLHLPQPPGLPNQLDTVWHFGHTADPIFMGTCNGASSACSIAGYAMETSCHSGKSCVYDVVNDRGWRVNLLHHRIHTVIDKILDDYDAVAACVPPDICHDCYNWNYVRWRDGTTSPMPSSVASKPTPTPTSPGSPSSTCKGRNWFGYCTEYA
;
A
#
# COMPACT_ATOMS: atom_id res chain seq x y z
N MET A 1 46.92 -47.09 -18.17
CA MET A 1 47.68 -48.15 -18.87
C MET A 1 46.67 -48.85 -19.76
N VAL A 2 46.38 -48.34 -20.95
CA VAL A 2 47.16 -48.45 -22.21
C VAL A 2 47.36 -49.90 -22.61
N ALA A 3 47.07 -50.11 -23.91
CA ALA A 3 47.67 -51.11 -24.78
C ALA A 3 47.11 -52.53 -24.63
N ASP A 4 46.96 -53.32 -25.68
CA ASP A 4 47.06 -53.17 -27.15
C ASP A 4 47.13 -54.63 -27.64
N PHE A 5 47.02 -54.83 -28.96
CA PHE A 5 47.65 -55.95 -29.70
C PHE A 5 47.16 -57.39 -29.36
N ASP A 6 47.14 -58.37 -30.25
CA ASP A 6 47.48 -58.43 -31.66
C ASP A 6 46.85 -59.68 -32.29
N SER A 7 46.91 -59.66 -33.61
CA SER A 7 46.83 -60.69 -34.64
C SER A 7 47.08 -62.18 -34.32
N GLY A 8 46.46 -63.03 -35.16
CA GLY A 8 47.03 -64.27 -35.71
C GLY A 8 46.43 -65.57 -35.17
N TRP A 9 46.38 -66.70 -35.88
CA TRP A 9 46.56 -67.10 -37.29
C TRP A 9 46.07 -68.58 -37.33
N TYR A 10 45.34 -68.99 -38.40
CA TYR A 10 45.23 -70.34 -39.03
C TYR A 10 45.17 -71.62 -38.14
N GLU A 11 44.05 -72.36 -38.16
CA GLU A 11 43.68 -73.49 -39.05
C GLU A 11 44.32 -74.85 -38.73
N GLY A 12 43.46 -75.85 -38.48
CA GLY A 12 43.78 -77.28 -38.27
C GLY A 12 42.76 -77.90 -37.31
N ALA A 13 41.57 -78.31 -37.80
CA ALA A 13 41.25 -79.64 -38.31
C ALA A 13 40.78 -80.62 -37.20
N GLY A 14 39.64 -81.27 -37.45
CA GLY A 14 39.27 -82.53 -36.81
C GLY A 14 38.04 -82.48 -35.90
N ASP A 15 36.90 -82.89 -36.48
CA ASP A 15 35.96 -83.88 -35.95
C ASP A 15 35.47 -83.73 -34.50
N GLU A 16 34.18 -83.38 -34.34
CA GLU A 16 33.14 -84.30 -33.85
C GLU A 16 31.84 -83.54 -33.49
N LEU A 17 30.74 -84.06 -34.04
CA LEU A 17 29.41 -84.15 -33.40
C LEU A 17 28.74 -82.88 -32.82
N GLY A 18 27.78 -82.37 -33.60
CA GLY A 18 26.46 -82.05 -33.07
C GLY A 18 26.08 -80.56 -32.95
N GLN A 19 24.90 -80.24 -33.49
CA GLN A 19 24.07 -79.05 -33.20
C GLN A 19 24.48 -77.73 -33.88
N GLY A 20 23.86 -77.42 -35.04
CA GLY A 20 23.97 -76.07 -35.63
C GLY A 20 22.78 -75.60 -36.48
N ALA A 21 22.05 -76.50 -37.15
CA ALA A 21 20.99 -76.10 -38.10
C ALA A 21 19.72 -75.49 -37.46
N ARG A 22 19.59 -75.45 -36.12
CA ARG A 22 18.43 -74.83 -35.45
C ARG A 22 18.62 -73.36 -35.03
N ASN A 23 19.82 -72.78 -35.13
CA ASN A 23 20.06 -71.40 -34.65
C ASN A 23 19.89 -70.31 -35.73
N GLY A 24 19.93 -70.64 -37.03
CA GLY A 24 19.77 -69.65 -38.11
C GLY A 24 18.35 -69.10 -38.24
N VAL A 25 17.33 -69.97 -38.14
CA VAL A 25 15.91 -69.58 -38.29
C VAL A 25 15.37 -68.84 -37.06
N LEU A 26 15.96 -69.04 -35.88
CA LEU A 26 15.54 -68.32 -34.67
C LEU A 26 15.94 -66.84 -34.70
N ARG A 27 17.08 -66.49 -35.30
CA ARG A 27 17.62 -65.11 -35.26
C ARG A 27 16.86 -64.13 -36.16
N GLU A 28 16.35 -64.56 -37.32
CA GLU A 28 15.49 -63.71 -38.16
C GLU A 28 14.09 -63.48 -37.55
N ARG A 29 13.51 -64.49 -36.90
CA ARG A 29 12.22 -64.34 -36.20
C ARG A 29 12.30 -63.43 -34.98
N LEU A 30 13.43 -63.41 -34.28
CA LEU A 30 13.64 -62.52 -33.13
C LEU A 30 13.81 -61.05 -33.55
N GLY A 31 14.57 -60.78 -34.62
CA GLY A 31 14.79 -59.40 -35.09
C GLY A 31 13.53 -58.71 -35.65
N GLY A 32 12.60 -59.47 -36.23
CA GLY A 32 11.29 -58.95 -36.66
C GLY A 32 10.38 -58.56 -35.49
N ASN A 33 10.40 -59.35 -34.42
CA ASN A 33 9.65 -59.07 -33.19
C ASN A 33 10.20 -57.84 -32.45
N GLU A 34 11.52 -57.66 -32.37
CA GLU A 34 12.10 -56.46 -31.75
C GLU A 34 11.70 -55.18 -32.49
N LYS A 35 11.80 -55.15 -33.82
CA LYS A 35 11.40 -53.96 -34.61
C LYS A 35 9.91 -53.64 -34.45
N ALA A 36 9.03 -54.66 -34.46
CA ALA A 36 7.61 -54.48 -34.23
C ALA A 36 7.30 -53.98 -32.81
N GLN A 37 8.04 -54.48 -31.81
CA GLN A 37 7.91 -54.09 -30.41
C GLN A 37 8.36 -52.63 -30.18
N VAL A 38 9.44 -52.19 -30.83
CA VAL A 38 9.92 -50.79 -30.81
C VAL A 38 8.89 -49.85 -31.45
N VAL A 39 8.32 -50.19 -32.60
CA VAL A 39 7.28 -49.36 -33.26
C VAL A 39 6.01 -49.27 -32.42
N ARG A 40 5.57 -50.38 -31.82
CA ARG A 40 4.39 -50.41 -30.94
C ARG A 40 4.63 -49.60 -29.66
N SER A 41 5.84 -49.65 -29.11
CA SER A 41 6.25 -48.83 -27.96
C SER A 41 6.22 -47.33 -28.30
N ARG A 42 6.80 -46.92 -29.43
CA ARG A 42 6.75 -45.52 -29.90
C ARG A 42 5.33 -45.01 -30.12
N ARG A 43 4.44 -45.80 -30.73
CA ARG A 43 3.02 -45.41 -30.91
C ARG A 43 2.29 -45.22 -29.58
N LYS A 44 2.54 -46.08 -28.59
CA LYS A 44 1.99 -45.94 -27.24
C LYS A 44 2.51 -44.68 -26.55
N ALA A 45 3.81 -44.38 -26.65
CA ALA A 45 4.39 -43.17 -26.10
C ALA A 45 3.82 -41.90 -26.74
N VAL A 46 3.66 -41.88 -28.08
CA VAL A 46 3.03 -40.74 -28.78
C VAL A 46 1.57 -40.58 -28.36
N ALA A 47 0.79 -41.66 -28.29
CA ALA A 47 -0.61 -41.59 -27.84
C ALA A 47 -0.74 -41.09 -26.39
N TRP A 48 0.15 -41.53 -25.50
CA TRP A 48 0.20 -41.07 -24.11
C TRP A 48 0.53 -39.58 -24.02
N ASN A 49 1.52 -39.10 -24.79
CA ASN A 49 1.87 -37.68 -24.83
C ASN A 49 0.71 -36.82 -25.36
N VAL A 50 0.00 -37.29 -26.40
CA VAL A 50 -1.19 -36.60 -26.92
C VAL A 50 -2.30 -36.51 -25.87
N LEU A 51 -2.55 -37.59 -25.12
CA LEU A 51 -3.54 -37.58 -24.03
C LEU A 51 -3.14 -36.63 -22.90
N MET A 52 -1.86 -36.58 -22.52
CA MET A 52 -1.36 -35.65 -21.51
C MET A 52 -1.52 -34.18 -21.96
N VAL A 53 -1.21 -33.89 -23.23
CA VAL A 53 -1.38 -32.54 -23.79
C VAL A 53 -2.87 -32.16 -23.84
N LEU A 54 -3.76 -33.05 -24.27
CA LEU A 54 -5.21 -32.79 -24.27
C LEU A 54 -5.77 -32.60 -22.85
N GLY A 55 -5.30 -33.40 -21.89
CA GLY A 55 -5.65 -33.25 -20.48
C GLY A 55 -5.21 -31.89 -19.91
N LEU A 56 -4.00 -31.45 -20.22
CA LEU A 56 -3.49 -30.12 -19.88
C LEU A 56 -4.33 -29.01 -20.50
N ILE A 57 -4.67 -29.10 -21.79
CA ILE A 57 -5.51 -28.12 -22.48
C ILE A 57 -6.90 -28.05 -21.82
N LEU A 58 -7.53 -29.20 -21.55
CA LEU A 58 -8.83 -29.25 -20.87
C LEU A 58 -8.78 -28.67 -19.46
N TYR A 59 -7.70 -28.92 -18.72
CA TYR A 59 -7.49 -28.35 -17.39
C TYR A 59 -7.33 -26.82 -17.43
N VAL A 60 -6.56 -26.30 -18.41
CA VAL A 60 -6.41 -24.85 -18.62
C VAL A 60 -7.75 -24.20 -19.00
N LEU A 61 -8.50 -24.81 -19.93
CA LEU A 61 -9.82 -24.31 -20.33
C LEU A 61 -10.83 -24.36 -19.18
N TYR A 62 -10.85 -25.45 -18.42
CA TYR A 62 -11.71 -25.57 -17.23
C TYR A 62 -11.37 -24.50 -16.20
N SER A 63 -10.07 -24.28 -15.92
CA SER A 63 -9.60 -23.28 -14.96
C SER A 63 -9.95 -21.87 -15.41
N ALA A 64 -9.76 -21.55 -16.69
CA ALA A 64 -10.14 -20.25 -17.27
C ALA A 64 -11.65 -20.02 -17.21
N CYS A 65 -12.44 -21.03 -17.60
CA CYS A 65 -13.90 -20.95 -17.56
C CYS A 65 -14.43 -20.83 -16.13
N PHE A 66 -13.81 -21.52 -15.17
CA PHE A 66 -14.17 -21.45 -13.75
C PHE A 66 -13.80 -20.09 -13.13
N ALA A 67 -12.66 -19.52 -13.50
CA ALA A 67 -12.27 -18.17 -13.10
C ALA A 67 -13.23 -17.10 -13.65
N GLN A 68 -13.56 -17.16 -14.94
CA GLN A 68 -14.54 -16.27 -15.57
C GLN A 68 -15.94 -16.42 -14.96
N ALA A 69 -16.38 -17.67 -14.72
CA ALA A 69 -17.66 -17.92 -14.07
C ALA A 69 -17.70 -17.36 -12.64
N ARG A 70 -16.61 -17.49 -11.86
CA ARG A 70 -16.49 -16.89 -10.52
C ARG A 70 -16.56 -15.36 -10.57
N GLN A 71 -15.78 -14.73 -11.45
CA GLN A 71 -15.80 -13.27 -11.63
C GLN A 71 -17.18 -12.76 -12.06
N TRP A 72 -17.83 -13.47 -13.00
CA TRP A 72 -19.18 -13.16 -13.45
C TRP A 72 -20.22 -13.35 -12.33
N TRP A 73 -20.12 -14.41 -11.53
CA TRP A 73 -21.02 -14.63 -10.39
C TRP A 73 -20.85 -13.56 -9.29
N ARG A 74 -19.65 -13.00 -9.12
CA ARG A 74 -19.43 -11.86 -8.19
C ARG A 74 -19.99 -10.56 -8.72
N THR A 75 -19.72 -10.26 -9.99
CA THR A 75 -20.20 -9.02 -10.62
C THR A 75 -21.70 -9.08 -10.91
N ASN A 76 -22.30 -10.24 -11.13
CA ASN A 76 -23.70 -10.33 -11.56
C ASN A 76 -24.57 -11.34 -10.76
N GLY A 77 -23.97 -12.33 -10.10
CA GLY A 77 -24.68 -13.51 -9.58
C GLY A 77 -25.27 -13.40 -8.17
N MET A 78 -24.69 -12.60 -7.27
CA MET A 78 -25.33 -12.27 -6.00
C MET A 78 -25.93 -10.88 -6.02
N ALA A 79 -27.25 -10.80 -5.81
CA ALA A 79 -27.84 -9.64 -5.18
C ALA A 79 -27.31 -9.60 -3.74
N ARG A 80 -26.15 -8.97 -3.54
CA ARG A 80 -25.75 -8.54 -2.20
C ARG A 80 -26.90 -7.66 -1.72
N GLY A 81 -27.61 -8.11 -0.68
CA GLY A 81 -28.83 -7.45 -0.25
C GLY A 81 -28.54 -5.99 0.05
N SER A 82 -29.56 -5.12 0.00
CA SER A 82 -29.44 -3.71 0.42
C SER A 82 -29.05 -3.52 1.90
N GLN A 83 -28.69 -4.59 2.60
CA GLN A 83 -28.25 -4.58 3.98
C GLN A 83 -26.78 -4.18 4.05
N ALA A 84 -26.45 -3.37 5.05
CA ALA A 84 -25.06 -3.02 5.32
C ALA A 84 -24.28 -4.28 5.72
N GLY A 85 -23.12 -4.48 5.11
CA GLY A 85 -22.15 -5.49 5.56
C GLY A 85 -21.58 -5.08 6.91
N ARG A 86 -21.30 -6.07 7.76
CA ARG A 86 -20.62 -5.86 9.04
C ARG A 86 -19.13 -6.13 8.85
N PHE A 87 -18.32 -5.12 9.11
CA PHE A 87 -16.86 -5.17 8.96
C PHE A 87 -16.20 -5.15 10.32
N GLN A 88 -15.12 -5.90 10.50
CA GLN A 88 -14.32 -5.90 11.71
C GLN A 88 -12.85 -5.84 11.37
N LEU A 89 -12.05 -5.24 12.27
CA LEU A 89 -10.59 -5.23 12.16
C LEU A 89 -10.11 -6.68 12.15
N VAL A 90 -9.36 -7.10 11.13
CA VAL A 90 -8.83 -8.47 11.01
C VAL A 90 -7.31 -8.50 11.03
N GLN A 91 -6.65 -7.43 10.60
CA GLN A 91 -5.19 -7.35 10.61
C GLN A 91 -4.70 -5.95 10.88
N VAL A 92 -3.49 -5.86 11.41
CA VAL A 92 -2.73 -4.63 11.55
C VAL A 92 -1.41 -4.80 10.82
N HIS A 93 -1.05 -3.84 10.00
CA HIS A 93 0.21 -3.83 9.26
C HIS A 93 1.12 -2.73 9.80
N HIS A 94 2.40 -3.06 9.92
CA HIS A 94 3.49 -2.11 10.14
C HIS A 94 4.54 -2.33 9.07
N HIS A 95 4.85 -1.29 8.29
CA HIS A 95 5.87 -1.34 7.26
C HIS A 95 6.96 -0.32 7.61
N GLY A 96 8.16 -0.82 7.83
CA GLY A 96 9.32 -0.01 8.14
C GLY A 96 9.65 0.96 7.00
N VAL A 97 10.45 1.99 7.34
CA VAL A 97 10.94 3.00 6.40
C VAL A 97 12.39 3.35 6.69
N GLY A 98 13.00 4.21 5.87
CA GLY A 98 14.42 4.54 6.02
C GLY A 98 15.27 3.27 5.98
N ALA A 99 16.10 3.03 6.99
CA ALA A 99 16.94 1.83 7.07
C ALA A 99 16.14 0.52 7.24
N GLU A 100 14.90 0.60 7.72
CA GLU A 100 14.03 -0.55 7.99
C GLU A 100 13.01 -0.81 6.88
N HIS A 101 13.16 -0.15 5.72
CA HIS A 101 12.20 -0.24 4.62
C HIS A 101 12.01 -1.65 4.04
N ALA A 102 12.89 -2.60 4.38
CA ALA A 102 12.78 -3.99 3.98
C ALA A 102 11.87 -4.82 4.91
N THR A 103 11.38 -4.25 6.01
CA THR A 103 10.61 -4.98 7.01
C THR A 103 9.12 -4.66 6.90
N HIS A 104 8.32 -5.69 6.69
CA HIS A 104 6.86 -5.60 6.71
C HIS A 104 6.30 -6.63 7.68
N LEU A 105 5.60 -6.17 8.70
CA LEU A 105 4.99 -7.00 9.72
C LEU A 105 3.47 -6.91 9.65
N VAL A 106 2.84 -8.03 10.00
CA VAL A 106 1.39 -8.14 10.16
C VAL A 106 1.08 -8.72 11.52
N LEU A 107 0.06 -8.21 12.18
CA LEU A 107 -0.54 -8.79 13.37
C LEU A 107 -1.97 -9.19 13.04
N ASP A 108 -2.29 -10.47 13.19
CA ASP A 108 -3.65 -10.96 13.00
C ASP A 108 -4.51 -10.67 14.24
N VAL A 109 -5.68 -10.07 14.03
CA VAL A 109 -6.60 -9.64 15.09
C VAL A 109 -7.61 -10.75 15.35
N ASP A 110 -7.15 -11.79 16.04
CA ASP A 110 -7.98 -12.92 16.46
C ASP A 110 -8.76 -12.63 17.75
N ALA A 111 -9.48 -13.64 18.27
CA ALA A 111 -10.29 -13.50 19.47
C ALA A 111 -9.46 -13.30 20.75
N GLU A 112 -8.24 -13.82 20.78
CA GLU A 112 -7.32 -13.68 21.92
C GLU A 112 -6.77 -12.26 21.96
N PHE A 113 -6.24 -11.77 20.85
CA PHE A 113 -5.77 -10.39 20.71
C PHE A 113 -6.87 -9.39 21.03
N ARG A 114 -8.11 -9.57 20.51
CA ARG A 114 -9.23 -8.67 20.84
C ARG A 114 -9.49 -8.58 22.32
N LYS A 115 -9.43 -9.70 23.04
CA LYS A 115 -9.66 -9.75 24.48
C LYS A 115 -8.56 -9.03 25.25
N GLU A 116 -7.30 -9.22 24.86
CA GLU A 116 -6.16 -8.52 25.48
C GLU A 116 -6.21 -7.02 25.20
N ALA A 117 -6.36 -6.64 23.94
CA ALA A 117 -6.46 -5.25 23.52
C ALA A 117 -7.69 -4.55 24.14
N ALA A 118 -8.81 -5.25 24.32
CA ALA A 118 -9.98 -4.75 25.05
C ALA A 118 -9.68 -4.43 26.51
N ALA A 119 -9.00 -5.36 27.19
CA ALA A 119 -8.64 -5.19 28.59
C ALA A 119 -7.68 -4.00 28.76
N GLU A 120 -6.69 -3.88 27.87
CA GLU A 120 -5.71 -2.80 27.89
C GLU A 120 -6.34 -1.44 27.53
N TYR A 121 -7.18 -1.39 26.50
CA TYR A 121 -7.96 -0.20 26.14
C TYR A 121 -8.83 0.28 27.31
N SER A 122 -9.47 -0.65 28.03
CA SER A 122 -10.29 -0.31 29.20
C SER A 122 -9.46 0.31 30.33
N VAL A 123 -8.21 -0.14 30.52
CA VAL A 123 -7.29 0.44 31.51
C VAL A 123 -6.82 1.82 31.05
N PHE A 124 -6.47 1.99 29.77
CA PHE A 124 -6.08 3.29 29.23
C PHE A 124 -7.24 4.29 29.35
N ALA A 125 -8.46 3.92 28.96
CA ALA A 125 -9.64 4.80 29.04
C ALA A 125 -9.96 5.28 30.47
N LEU A 126 -9.49 4.57 31.51
CA LEU A 126 -9.62 4.99 32.91
C LEU A 126 -8.51 5.96 33.37
N HIS A 127 -7.31 5.88 32.78
CA HIS A 127 -6.10 6.60 33.23
C HIS A 127 -5.62 7.70 32.27
N GLY A 128 -6.05 7.67 31.01
CA GLY A 128 -5.67 8.62 29.97
C GLY A 128 -6.45 9.93 30.12
N GLU A 129 -6.08 10.77 31.08
CA GLU A 129 -6.60 12.14 31.13
C GLU A 129 -6.14 12.92 29.87
N GLY A 130 -7.08 13.32 29.03
CA GLY A 130 -6.86 14.31 27.96
C GLY A 130 -6.46 13.77 26.58
N GLN A 131 -6.33 12.45 26.40
CA GLN A 131 -6.11 11.85 25.09
C GLN A 131 -7.42 11.27 24.55
N GLU A 132 -7.96 11.88 23.51
CA GLU A 132 -9.14 11.36 22.80
C GLU A 132 -8.68 10.14 21.99
N LEU A 133 -8.90 8.93 22.53
CA LEU A 133 -8.42 7.68 21.92
C LEU A 133 -9.38 7.11 20.89
N TRP A 134 -10.65 7.47 21.04
CA TRP A 134 -11.76 7.01 20.24
C TRP A 134 -12.83 8.11 20.25
N PRO A 135 -13.63 8.26 19.19
CA PRO A 135 -14.69 9.26 19.17
C PRO A 135 -15.61 9.16 20.37
N GLU A 136 -15.85 10.30 21.02
CA GLU A 136 -16.58 10.37 22.29
C GLU A 136 -18.08 10.62 22.09
N ALA A 137 -18.49 11.03 20.88
CA ALA A 137 -19.88 11.36 20.59
C ALA A 137 -20.68 10.21 19.94
N GLY A 138 -22.00 10.39 19.91
CA GLY A 138 -22.91 9.51 19.20
C GLY A 138 -23.09 8.11 19.79
N ARG A 139 -23.50 7.16 18.95
CA ARG A 139 -23.81 5.77 19.34
C ARG A 139 -22.58 4.93 19.75
N ARG A 140 -21.38 5.53 19.72
CA ARG A 140 -20.08 4.82 19.71
C ARG A 140 -19.21 5.07 20.94
N ARG A 141 -19.60 6.02 21.79
CA ARG A 141 -18.89 6.43 23.02
C ARG A 141 -18.42 5.30 23.93
N ALA A 142 -19.15 4.18 23.99
CA ALA A 142 -18.88 3.05 24.87
C ALA A 142 -18.30 1.82 24.14
N ALA A 143 -17.98 1.92 22.85
CA ALA A 143 -17.48 0.80 22.08
C ALA A 143 -15.97 0.63 22.24
N ASN A 144 -15.53 -0.62 22.30
CA ASN A 144 -14.13 -0.99 22.12
C ASN A 144 -13.78 -0.92 20.61
N PRO A 145 -12.76 -0.15 20.19
CA PRO A 145 -12.35 -0.06 18.78
C PRO A 145 -11.99 -1.40 18.14
N PHE A 146 -11.50 -2.37 18.92
CA PHE A 146 -11.04 -3.68 18.43
C PHE A 146 -12.17 -4.71 18.26
N GLU A 147 -13.30 -4.52 18.92
CA GLU A 147 -14.48 -5.40 18.77
C GLU A 147 -15.59 -4.76 17.93
N TYR A 148 -15.50 -3.44 17.70
CA TYR A 148 -16.52 -2.71 16.97
C TYR A 148 -16.71 -3.26 15.55
N ALA A 149 -17.96 -3.52 15.21
CA ALA A 149 -18.38 -3.96 13.90
C ALA A 149 -19.01 -2.80 13.14
N TYR A 150 -18.31 -2.33 12.11
CA TYR A 150 -18.69 -1.19 11.28
C TYR A 150 -19.76 -1.62 10.27
N ALA A 151 -20.74 -0.75 10.03
CA ALA A 151 -21.82 -1.01 9.10
C ALA A 151 -21.57 -0.19 7.82
N LEU A 152 -21.19 -0.87 6.73
CA LEU A 152 -20.98 -0.22 5.44
C LEU A 152 -21.98 -0.76 4.42
N ARG A 153 -22.62 0.14 3.70
CA ARG A 153 -23.37 -0.18 2.49
C ARG A 153 -22.42 -0.04 1.30
N GLU A 154 -22.59 -0.95 0.37
CA GLU A 154 -21.94 -0.91 -0.92
C GLU A 154 -22.97 -0.63 -2.00
N GLU A 155 -22.49 -0.12 -3.12
CA GLU A 155 -23.29 -0.01 -4.33
C GLU A 155 -22.52 -0.52 -5.53
N ARG A 156 -23.26 -0.92 -6.57
CA ARG A 156 -22.67 -1.27 -7.85
C ARG A 156 -22.47 0.01 -8.63
N ALA A 157 -21.22 0.32 -8.95
CA ALA A 157 -20.87 1.43 -9.81
C ALA A 157 -20.22 0.93 -11.09
N THR A 158 -20.56 1.57 -12.21
CA THR A 158 -19.72 1.49 -13.41
C THR A 158 -18.56 2.44 -13.20
N VAL A 159 -17.35 1.91 -13.25
CA VAL A 159 -16.11 2.66 -13.07
C VAL A 159 -15.30 2.58 -14.35
N VAL A 160 -14.41 3.54 -14.55
CA VAL A 160 -13.43 3.49 -15.64
C VAL A 160 -12.08 3.13 -15.04
N ARG A 161 -11.56 1.99 -15.45
CA ARG A 161 -10.31 1.43 -14.94
C ARG A 161 -9.46 0.93 -16.10
N ALA A 162 -8.15 1.09 -16.00
CA ALA A 162 -7.24 0.46 -16.94
C ALA A 162 -7.06 -1.01 -16.56
N GLN A 163 -7.20 -1.91 -17.54
CA GLN A 163 -7.04 -3.36 -17.31
C GLN A 163 -5.67 -3.71 -16.72
N GLN A 164 -4.67 -2.88 -16.99
CA GLN A 164 -3.30 -3.02 -16.54
C GLN A 164 -3.03 -2.47 -15.13
N GLN A 165 -4.02 -1.92 -14.42
CA GLN A 165 -3.87 -1.44 -13.04
C GLN A 165 -3.82 -2.61 -12.03
N VAL A 166 -2.85 -3.50 -12.21
CA VAL A 166 -2.51 -4.64 -11.34
C VAL A 166 -1.04 -4.54 -10.94
N PRO A 167 -0.64 -5.03 -9.75
CA PRO A 167 0.75 -4.95 -9.27
C PRO A 167 1.82 -5.40 -10.26
N GLU A 168 1.55 -6.48 -10.98
CA GLU A 168 2.50 -7.10 -11.91
C GLU A 168 2.86 -6.20 -13.11
N PHE A 169 2.00 -5.24 -13.43
CA PHE A 169 2.24 -4.26 -14.51
C PHE A 169 2.61 -2.89 -13.97
N MET A 170 1.89 -2.41 -12.95
CA MET A 170 1.99 -1.02 -12.51
C MET A 170 3.35 -0.67 -11.94
N GLU A 171 3.94 -1.51 -11.09
CA GLU A 171 5.26 -1.18 -10.54
C GLU A 171 6.37 -1.11 -11.59
N PRO A 172 6.54 -2.12 -12.48
CA PRO A 172 7.47 -2.01 -13.60
C PRO A 172 7.18 -0.83 -14.53
N TYR A 173 5.91 -0.54 -14.80
CA TYR A 173 5.51 0.63 -15.59
C TYR A 173 5.93 1.93 -14.93
N LEU A 174 5.68 2.07 -13.63
CA LEU A 174 6.02 3.26 -12.88
C LEU A 174 7.55 3.43 -12.77
N ASP A 175 8.32 2.35 -12.61
CA ASP A 175 9.79 2.40 -12.66
C ASP A 175 10.28 2.84 -14.05
N PHE A 176 9.69 2.30 -15.11
CA PHE A 176 9.94 2.74 -16.48
C PHE A 176 9.57 4.20 -16.72
N ALA A 177 8.47 4.68 -16.14
CA ALA A 177 8.01 6.07 -16.28
C ALA A 177 8.97 7.08 -15.63
N LEU A 178 9.63 6.70 -14.53
CA LEU A 178 10.70 7.52 -13.96
C LEU A 178 11.92 7.60 -14.88
N GLU A 179 12.34 6.48 -15.45
CA GLU A 179 13.53 6.43 -16.30
C GLU A 179 13.29 7.11 -17.66
N ARG A 180 12.10 6.89 -18.24
CA ARG A 180 11.72 7.28 -19.60
C ARG A 180 10.31 7.88 -19.64
N PRO A 181 10.06 9.04 -19.00
CA PRO A 181 8.73 9.67 -18.97
C PRO A 181 8.20 9.96 -20.38
N ASP A 182 9.10 10.33 -21.30
CA ASP A 182 8.82 10.58 -22.72
C ASP A 182 8.25 9.36 -23.47
N LEU A 183 8.65 8.16 -23.07
CA LEU A 183 8.14 6.91 -23.66
C LEU A 183 6.94 6.39 -22.88
N ALA A 184 6.92 6.55 -21.55
CA ALA A 184 5.81 6.13 -20.73
C ALA A 184 4.52 6.87 -21.09
N GLU A 185 4.60 8.18 -21.39
CA GLU A 185 3.45 8.96 -21.88
C GLU A 185 2.86 8.39 -23.20
N GLN A 186 3.68 7.71 -24.00
CA GLN A 186 3.21 7.05 -25.23
C GLN A 186 2.51 5.71 -24.96
N ILE A 187 2.68 5.14 -23.77
CA ILE A 187 1.98 3.91 -23.37
C ILE A 187 0.53 4.27 -23.04
N LYS A 188 -0.36 3.97 -23.99
CA LYS A 188 -1.80 4.14 -23.79
C LYS A 188 -2.33 2.95 -22.98
N MET A 189 -2.78 3.24 -21.77
CA MET A 189 -3.51 2.25 -20.97
C MET A 189 -4.86 1.93 -21.61
N ASP A 190 -5.28 0.67 -21.49
CA ASP A 190 -6.56 0.21 -22.04
C ASP A 190 -7.67 0.46 -21.01
N TRP A 191 -8.24 1.66 -21.09
CA TRP A 191 -9.33 2.09 -20.22
C TRP A 191 -10.64 1.42 -20.63
N GLY A 192 -11.19 0.62 -19.72
CA GLY A 192 -12.47 -0.05 -19.89
C GLY A 192 -13.49 0.39 -18.86
N TYR A 193 -14.76 0.22 -19.19
CA TYR A 193 -15.85 0.30 -18.22
C TYR A 193 -15.96 -1.04 -17.50
N GLU A 194 -15.87 -1.03 -16.18
CA GLU A 194 -16.05 -2.19 -15.34
C GLU A 194 -17.17 -1.94 -14.32
N ASN A 195 -17.96 -2.97 -14.00
CA ASN A 195 -18.89 -2.89 -12.89
C ASN A 195 -18.23 -3.48 -11.65
N MET A 196 -18.02 -2.67 -10.63
CA MET A 196 -17.45 -3.12 -9.36
C MET A 196 -18.28 -2.65 -8.16
N PHE A 197 -17.99 -3.21 -6.99
CA PHE A 197 -18.57 -2.74 -5.74
C PHE A 197 -17.73 -1.60 -5.18
N VAL A 198 -18.39 -0.49 -4.89
CA VAL A 198 -17.79 0.69 -4.26
C VAL A 198 -18.52 0.98 -2.95
N PRO A 199 -17.88 1.68 -1.99
CA PRO A 199 -18.60 2.17 -0.82
C PRO A 199 -19.73 3.10 -1.26
N ASN A 200 -20.91 2.97 -0.67
CA ASN A 200 -21.99 3.93 -0.91
C ASN A 200 -21.68 5.23 -0.16
N ILE A 201 -21.06 6.18 -0.86
CA ILE A 201 -20.66 7.48 -0.31
C ILE A 201 -21.83 8.43 -0.05
N THR A 202 -23.06 8.11 -0.48
CA THR A 202 -24.27 8.87 -0.12
C THR A 202 -24.89 8.38 1.18
N ASP A 203 -24.47 7.21 1.66
CA ASP A 203 -24.93 6.63 2.92
C ASP A 203 -24.11 7.16 4.10
N LYS A 204 -24.79 7.89 4.99
CA LYS A 204 -24.17 8.54 6.16
C LYS A 204 -23.41 7.56 7.06
N GLU A 205 -23.97 6.38 7.33
CA GLU A 205 -23.33 5.39 8.19
C GLU A 205 -22.10 4.75 7.54
N THR A 206 -22.09 4.63 6.20
CA THR A 206 -20.92 4.17 5.44
C THR A 206 -19.77 5.17 5.54
N VAL A 207 -20.03 6.46 5.33
CA VAL A 207 -19.02 7.52 5.44
C VAL A 207 -18.48 7.62 6.87
N ILE A 208 -19.37 7.59 7.86
CA ILE A 208 -18.96 7.57 9.29
C ILE A 208 -18.13 6.32 9.60
N SER A 209 -18.53 5.15 9.10
CA SER A 209 -17.79 3.90 9.32
C SER A 209 -16.37 3.96 8.75
N LEU A 210 -16.19 4.52 7.56
CA LEU A 210 -14.87 4.71 6.94
C LEU A 210 -14.03 5.75 7.71
N ALA A 211 -14.65 6.82 8.21
CA ALA A 211 -14.00 7.79 9.07
C ALA A 211 -13.52 7.15 10.38
N LEU A 212 -14.35 6.30 11.00
CA LEU A 212 -14.01 5.57 12.21
C LEU A 212 -12.90 4.54 11.98
N MET A 213 -12.90 3.84 10.84
CA MET A 213 -11.79 2.96 10.46
C MET A 213 -10.48 3.75 10.32
N SER A 214 -10.56 4.96 9.74
CA SER A 214 -9.42 5.87 9.61
C SER A 214 -8.95 6.43 10.96
N SER A 215 -9.88 6.68 11.89
CA SER A 215 -9.57 7.04 13.29
C SER A 215 -8.94 5.87 14.05
N ASN A 216 -9.47 4.65 13.89
CA ASN A 216 -8.95 3.43 14.54
C ASN A 216 -7.49 3.16 14.16
N ALA A 217 -7.09 3.49 12.93
CA ALA A 217 -5.69 3.38 12.50
C ALA A 217 -4.70 4.22 13.33
N TYR A 218 -5.16 5.12 14.21
CA TYR A 218 -4.32 5.84 15.18
C TYR A 218 -4.28 5.22 16.59
N VAL A 219 -5.14 4.23 16.89
CA VAL A 219 -5.23 3.63 18.22
C VAL A 219 -3.95 2.83 18.50
N ARG A 220 -3.30 3.09 19.65
CA ARG A 220 -2.13 2.32 20.09
C ARG A 220 -2.51 0.88 20.43
N LEU A 221 -1.67 -0.07 20.03
CA LEU A 221 -1.88 -1.49 20.29
C LEU A 221 -0.99 -2.00 21.42
N PRO A 222 -1.42 -3.05 22.14
CA PRO A 222 -0.54 -3.79 23.02
C PRO A 222 0.71 -4.27 22.28
N ASN A 223 1.88 -4.18 22.92
CA ASN A 223 3.11 -4.79 22.41
C ASN A 223 3.11 -6.33 22.54
N THR A 224 2.05 -6.94 23.08
CA THR A 224 1.92 -8.40 23.32
C THR A 224 1.43 -9.21 22.11
N GLY A 225 1.45 -8.63 20.89
CA GLY A 225 0.96 -9.29 19.68
C GLY A 225 1.93 -10.32 19.05
N ASN A 226 1.37 -11.36 18.42
CA ASN A 226 2.12 -12.29 17.57
C ASN A 226 2.39 -11.67 16.18
N TRP A 227 3.31 -10.71 16.09
CA TRP A 227 3.69 -10.09 14.82
C TRP A 227 4.41 -11.08 13.91
N ARG A 228 3.90 -11.25 12.68
CA ARG A 228 4.49 -12.09 11.62
C ARG A 228 5.16 -11.23 10.57
N ASN A 229 6.39 -11.58 10.18
CA ASN A 229 7.07 -10.94 9.07
C ASN A 229 6.53 -11.47 7.73
N VAL A 230 6.13 -10.56 6.84
CA VAL A 230 5.56 -10.84 5.53
C VAL A 230 6.40 -10.28 4.38
N THR A 231 7.64 -9.85 4.64
CA THR A 231 8.56 -9.41 3.60
C THR A 231 8.77 -10.55 2.58
N SER A 232 8.27 -10.35 1.36
CA SER A 232 8.38 -11.34 0.27
C SER A 232 9.81 -11.54 -0.26
N TRP A 233 10.77 -10.67 0.10
CA TRP A 233 12.09 -10.58 -0.55
C TRP A 233 13.30 -10.81 0.37
N ASN A 234 13.14 -11.09 1.68
CA ASN A 234 14.29 -11.42 2.52
C ASN A 234 13.88 -12.27 3.75
N SER A 235 14.17 -13.57 3.71
CA SER A 235 13.84 -14.54 4.76
C SER A 235 14.85 -14.59 5.91
N SER A 236 15.70 -13.58 6.09
CA SER A 236 16.80 -13.64 7.07
C SER A 236 16.51 -12.98 8.42
N VAL A 237 15.26 -12.60 8.72
CA VAL A 237 14.89 -12.15 10.08
C VAL A 237 14.30 -13.34 10.83
N GLU A 238 15.16 -14.06 11.55
CA GLU A 238 14.82 -15.25 12.30
C GLU A 238 14.27 -14.87 13.71
N GLY A 239 13.01 -15.26 13.97
CA GLY A 239 12.41 -15.58 15.28
C GLY A 239 12.48 -14.57 16.43
N ASP A 240 13.67 -14.31 16.95
CA ASP A 240 13.88 -13.71 18.29
C ASP A 240 14.47 -12.28 18.25
N GLN A 241 14.69 -11.71 17.06
CA GLN A 241 15.19 -10.33 16.89
C GLN A 241 14.16 -9.37 16.28
N ILE A 242 12.91 -9.81 16.07
CA ILE A 242 11.79 -8.93 15.72
C ILE A 242 11.33 -8.22 17.01
N HIS A 243 12.09 -7.24 17.47
CA HIS A 243 11.65 -6.32 18.53
C HIS A 243 10.75 -5.23 17.94
N LEU A 244 9.76 -5.61 17.13
CA LEU A 244 9.03 -4.68 16.28
C LEU A 244 7.52 -4.74 16.59
N GLY A 245 6.96 -3.59 16.95
CA GLY A 245 5.58 -3.42 17.36
C GLY A 245 4.97 -2.15 16.79
N TRP A 246 3.78 -1.79 17.29
CA TRP A 246 3.03 -0.64 16.79
C TRP A 246 3.75 0.71 16.96
N ASP A 247 4.66 0.82 17.93
CA ASP A 247 5.35 2.06 18.28
C ASP A 247 6.55 2.39 17.37
N GLU A 248 7.00 1.43 16.54
CA GLU A 248 8.20 1.59 15.72
C GLU A 248 8.05 2.53 14.52
N ASN A 249 9.19 2.96 13.98
CA ASN A 249 9.28 3.83 12.82
C ASN A 249 8.76 3.17 11.53
N GLY A 250 7.59 3.61 11.05
CA GLY A 250 7.00 3.05 9.84
C GLY A 250 5.62 3.59 9.49
N LEU A 251 5.17 3.24 8.29
CA LEU A 251 3.76 3.40 7.92
C LEU A 251 2.96 2.29 8.61
N ARG A 252 1.78 2.64 9.11
CA ARG A 252 0.87 1.72 9.78
C ARG A 252 -0.46 1.66 9.04
N ALA A 253 -1.10 0.50 9.09
CA ALA A 253 -2.42 0.33 8.52
C ALA A 253 -3.26 -0.69 9.28
N HIS A 254 -4.57 -0.59 9.13
CA HIS A 254 -5.54 -1.51 9.67
C HIS A 254 -6.36 -2.10 8.52
N VAL A 255 -6.59 -3.40 8.54
CA VAL A 255 -7.38 -4.12 7.54
C VAL A 255 -8.69 -4.54 8.18
N PHE A 256 -9.80 -4.11 7.61
CA PHE A 256 -11.14 -4.49 8.02
C PHE A 256 -11.75 -5.39 6.96
N ALA A 257 -12.35 -6.51 7.35
CA ALA A 257 -13.04 -7.39 6.41
C ALA A 257 -14.49 -7.57 6.83
N ASN A 258 -15.37 -7.72 5.84
CA ASN A 258 -16.75 -8.09 6.11
C ASN A 258 -16.88 -9.59 6.46
N GLU A 259 -18.07 -10.02 6.91
CA GLU A 259 -18.34 -11.37 7.41
C GLU A 259 -17.89 -12.51 6.47
N ASP A 260 -18.10 -12.37 5.15
CA ASP A 260 -17.70 -13.35 4.14
C ASP A 260 -16.33 -13.06 3.50
N ARG A 261 -15.61 -12.04 3.99
CA ARG A 261 -14.29 -11.57 3.52
C ARG A 261 -14.22 -11.21 2.03
N SER A 262 -15.34 -10.89 1.40
CA SER A 262 -15.38 -10.50 -0.02
C SER A 262 -15.22 -8.99 -0.25
N VAL A 263 -15.30 -8.17 0.79
CA VAL A 263 -14.86 -6.76 0.75
C VAL A 263 -13.91 -6.52 1.91
N VAL A 264 -12.80 -5.85 1.60
CA VAL A 264 -11.75 -5.52 2.54
C VAL A 264 -11.47 -4.03 2.46
N VAL A 265 -11.33 -3.37 3.60
CA VAL A 265 -10.96 -1.96 3.71
C VAL A 265 -9.57 -1.87 4.33
N LEU A 266 -8.62 -1.29 3.61
CA LEU A 266 -7.29 -0.97 4.10
C LEU A 266 -7.28 0.51 4.54
N ALA A 267 -7.24 0.73 5.85
CA ALA A 267 -7.18 2.05 6.48
C ALA A 267 -5.73 2.42 6.78
N LEU A 268 -5.19 3.41 6.08
CA LEU A 268 -3.81 3.89 6.28
C LEU A 268 -3.79 4.97 7.38
N LYS A 269 -2.87 4.81 8.33
CA LYS A 269 -2.61 5.80 9.38
C LYS A 269 -1.92 7.03 8.77
N GLY A 270 -2.32 8.22 9.22
CA GLY A 270 -1.60 9.46 8.90
C GLY A 270 -0.59 9.88 9.97
N THR A 271 -0.26 11.17 9.98
CA THR A 271 0.76 11.76 10.85
C THR A 271 0.39 11.68 12.33
N SER A 272 1.27 11.12 13.16
CA SER A 272 1.16 11.26 14.62
C SER A 272 1.57 12.68 15.00
N SER A 273 0.59 13.53 15.26
CA SER A 273 0.83 14.96 15.33
C SER A 273 1.37 15.43 16.69
N GLN A 274 2.66 15.76 16.76
CA GLN A 274 3.22 16.63 17.82
C GLN A 274 2.65 18.07 17.79
N VAL A 275 2.00 18.47 16.70
CA VAL A 275 1.54 19.86 16.45
C VAL A 275 0.14 20.13 16.99
N LEU A 276 -0.65 19.08 17.20
CA LEU A 276 -2.03 19.19 17.66
C LEU A 276 -2.08 18.79 19.14
N PRO A 277 -2.35 19.71 20.08
CA PRO A 277 -2.48 19.35 21.50
C PRO A 277 -3.63 18.36 21.74
N GLY A 278 -3.35 17.07 21.93
CA GLY A 278 -4.36 16.02 22.19
C GLY A 278 -4.43 14.92 21.14
N SER A 279 -3.57 14.94 20.13
CA SER A 279 -3.21 13.75 19.35
C SER A 279 -1.88 13.27 19.92
N GLY A 280 -1.79 11.99 20.29
CA GLY A 280 -0.73 11.47 21.17
C GLY A 280 0.70 11.91 20.81
N ASP A 281 1.50 12.17 21.83
CA ASP A 281 2.95 12.36 21.74
C ASP A 281 3.59 11.07 21.21
N ASP A 282 3.60 10.85 19.91
CA ASP A 282 4.47 9.84 19.28
C ASP A 282 5.72 10.57 18.79
N ASP A 283 6.71 10.75 19.66
CA ASP A 283 8.03 11.30 19.25
C ASP A 283 8.70 10.42 18.17
N GLU A 284 8.35 9.13 18.11
CA GLU A 284 9.07 8.12 17.35
C GLU A 284 8.74 8.15 15.85
N THR A 285 7.46 8.15 15.39
CA THR A 285 7.13 8.27 13.95
C THR A 285 7.11 9.70 13.42
N SER A 286 7.13 10.71 14.30
CA SER A 286 6.96 12.12 13.94
C SER A 286 7.92 12.63 12.85
N ALA A 287 9.17 12.14 12.85
CA ALA A 287 10.18 12.56 11.89
C ALA A 287 9.90 12.02 10.47
N ASN A 288 9.51 10.76 10.36
CA ASN A 288 9.19 10.13 9.08
C ASN A 288 7.83 10.60 8.55
N ASP A 289 6.84 10.81 9.43
CA ASP A 289 5.57 11.42 9.06
C ASP A 289 5.82 12.81 8.44
N LYS A 290 6.57 13.66 9.15
CA LYS A 290 6.95 15.00 8.67
C LYS A 290 7.75 14.97 7.38
N LEU A 291 8.66 14.01 7.22
CA LEU A 291 9.42 13.85 5.97
C LEU A 291 8.47 13.58 4.80
N ASN A 292 7.54 12.63 4.96
CA ASN A 292 6.64 12.23 3.88
C ASN A 292 5.57 13.30 3.61
N ASP A 293 5.02 13.97 4.64
CA ASP A 293 4.17 15.16 4.47
C ASP A 293 4.87 16.22 3.63
N ASN A 294 6.08 16.59 4.03
CA ASN A 294 6.88 17.61 3.35
C ASN A 294 7.26 17.20 1.93
N LEU A 295 7.52 15.92 1.68
CA LEU A 295 7.84 15.42 0.35
C LEU A 295 6.60 15.44 -0.58
N LEU A 296 5.43 15.07 -0.05
CA LEU A 296 4.18 14.97 -0.82
C LEU A 296 3.53 16.33 -1.07
N PHE A 297 3.54 17.23 -0.09
CA PHE A 297 2.70 18.44 -0.08
C PHE A 297 3.47 19.75 -0.24
N SER A 298 4.79 19.70 -0.42
CA SER A 298 5.57 20.89 -0.76
C SER A 298 5.82 21.02 -2.26
N CYS A 299 6.02 22.26 -2.70
CA CYS A 299 6.34 22.54 -4.08
C CYS A 299 7.73 22.04 -4.48
N CYS A 300 8.70 22.07 -3.55
CA CYS A 300 10.06 21.61 -3.78
C CYS A 300 10.78 21.32 -2.46
N CYS A 301 10.85 20.04 -2.06
CA CYS A 301 11.65 19.57 -0.92
C CYS A 301 11.49 20.36 0.39
N ALA A 302 10.29 20.88 0.70
CA ALA A 302 10.01 21.72 1.88
C ALA A 302 10.79 23.04 1.94
N ARG A 303 11.12 23.62 0.77
CA ARG A 303 11.81 24.90 0.68
C ARG A 303 10.88 26.09 0.95
N VAL A 304 10.51 26.29 2.22
CA VAL A 304 9.63 27.41 2.65
C VAL A 304 10.41 28.70 2.87
N SER A 305 11.56 28.64 3.55
CA SER A 305 12.44 29.80 3.80
C SER A 305 13.90 29.38 3.99
N TYR A 306 14.82 30.35 4.05
CA TYR A 306 16.26 30.07 4.24
C TYR A 306 16.59 29.37 5.57
N LEU A 307 15.68 29.37 6.55
CA LEU A 307 15.82 28.73 7.85
C LEU A 307 15.47 27.24 7.84
N TRP A 308 14.84 26.74 6.77
CA TRP A 308 14.41 25.35 6.67
C TRP A 308 15.49 24.47 6.07
N THR A 309 15.65 23.28 6.65
CA THR A 309 16.35 22.16 6.01
C THR A 309 15.40 21.48 5.04
N THR A 310 15.82 21.30 3.80
CA THR A 310 15.01 20.61 2.80
C THR A 310 15.00 19.10 3.05
N VAL A 311 13.93 18.41 2.65
CA VAL A 311 13.80 16.95 2.79
C VAL A 311 14.50 16.17 1.67
N CYS A 312 14.91 16.88 0.62
CA CYS A 312 15.70 16.40 -0.52
C CYS A 312 16.51 17.54 -1.15
N ASP A 313 17.41 17.20 -2.08
CA ASP A 313 18.36 18.12 -2.71
C ASP A 313 17.91 18.64 -4.08
N CYS A 314 16.63 18.47 -4.45
CA CYS A 314 16.12 18.84 -5.78
C CYS A 314 15.99 20.35 -6.00
N TYR A 315 16.09 21.16 -4.94
CA TYR A 315 16.03 22.62 -5.04
C TYR A 315 17.29 23.18 -5.71
N ILE A 316 17.12 23.96 -6.77
CA ILE A 316 18.23 24.57 -7.51
C ILE A 316 18.50 26.00 -7.05
N LYS A 317 17.49 26.87 -7.20
CA LYS A 317 17.55 28.30 -6.85
C LYS A 317 16.14 28.88 -6.85
N SER A 318 15.98 30.13 -6.43
CA SER A 318 14.73 30.91 -6.39
C SER A 318 13.58 30.36 -7.25
N TYR A 319 12.59 29.72 -6.62
CA TYR A 319 11.42 29.12 -7.28
C TYR A 319 11.76 28.21 -8.48
N THR A 320 12.90 27.51 -8.43
CA THR A 320 13.36 26.59 -9.46
C THR A 320 13.73 25.27 -8.82
N CYS A 321 13.08 24.19 -9.26
CA CYS A 321 13.30 22.83 -8.77
C CYS A 321 13.58 21.87 -9.93
N GLU A 322 14.32 20.81 -9.65
CA GLU A 322 14.54 19.74 -10.62
C GLU A 322 13.44 18.69 -10.51
N GLU A 323 12.62 18.57 -11.55
CA GLU A 323 11.41 17.73 -11.53
C GLU A 323 11.76 16.25 -11.45
N SER A 324 12.78 15.79 -12.18
CA SER A 324 13.13 14.36 -12.23
C SER A 324 13.66 13.88 -10.87
N CYS A 325 14.40 14.73 -10.15
CA CYS A 325 14.77 14.49 -8.76
C CYS A 325 13.54 14.38 -7.86
N LEU A 326 12.55 15.29 -7.95
CA LEU A 326 11.34 15.21 -7.12
C LEU A 326 10.56 13.91 -7.37
N GLU A 327 10.37 13.55 -8.64
CA GLU A 327 9.73 12.28 -9.02
C GLU A 327 10.50 11.08 -8.47
N SER A 328 11.84 11.12 -8.52
CA SER A 328 12.69 10.06 -7.96
C SER A 328 12.58 9.94 -6.44
N GLU A 329 12.50 11.07 -5.72
CA GLU A 329 12.38 11.10 -4.27
C GLU A 329 11.02 10.53 -3.82
N LEU A 330 9.94 10.86 -4.52
CA LEU A 330 8.60 10.32 -4.27
C LEU A 330 8.51 8.79 -4.47
N ARG A 331 9.40 8.23 -5.28
CA ARG A 331 9.42 6.80 -5.65
C ARG A 331 10.47 5.98 -4.93
N ARG A 332 11.23 6.60 -4.02
CA ARG A 332 12.17 5.87 -3.18
C ARG A 332 11.46 4.77 -2.39
N LYS A 333 12.15 3.62 -2.27
CA LYS A 333 11.61 2.43 -1.61
C LYS A 333 11.50 2.55 -0.09
N ASP A 334 12.10 3.60 0.48
CA ASP A 334 12.12 3.88 1.92
C ASP A 334 11.14 4.98 2.34
N ARG A 335 10.11 5.25 1.53
CA ARG A 335 9.07 6.27 1.73
C ARG A 335 7.68 5.65 1.87
N TYR A 336 6.75 6.43 2.42
CA TYR A 336 5.39 5.95 2.71
C TYR A 336 4.58 5.56 1.48
N TYR A 337 4.80 6.22 0.35
CA TYR A 337 4.12 5.81 -0.88
C TYR A 337 4.44 4.35 -1.24
N GLN A 338 5.73 3.97 -1.25
CA GLN A 338 6.12 2.57 -1.48
C GLN A 338 5.57 1.64 -0.39
N ALA A 339 5.68 2.01 0.89
CA ALA A 339 5.14 1.21 1.99
C ALA A 339 3.62 0.94 1.82
N GLY A 340 2.85 1.93 1.35
CA GLY A 340 1.44 1.78 1.04
C GLY A 340 1.17 0.81 -0.12
N LEU A 341 2.01 0.84 -1.17
CA LEU A 341 1.95 -0.13 -2.27
C LEU A 341 2.21 -1.57 -1.79
N ASP A 342 3.22 -1.75 -0.93
CA ASP A 342 3.59 -3.05 -0.39
C ASP A 342 2.52 -3.60 0.57
N MET A 343 1.93 -2.74 1.41
CA MET A 343 0.75 -3.08 2.21
C MET A 343 -0.44 -3.52 1.36
N TYR A 344 -0.77 -2.78 0.30
CA TYR A 344 -1.85 -3.15 -0.61
C TYR A 344 -1.59 -4.51 -1.27
N LYS A 345 -0.38 -4.76 -1.77
CA LYS A 345 -0.02 -6.05 -2.38
C LYS A 345 -0.14 -7.21 -1.41
N GLN A 346 0.27 -7.02 -0.16
CA GLN A 346 0.13 -8.04 0.87
C GLN A 346 -1.34 -8.35 1.14
N VAL A 347 -2.19 -7.32 1.24
CA VAL A 347 -3.64 -7.50 1.42
C VAL A 347 -4.24 -8.18 0.18
N LEU A 348 -3.83 -7.80 -1.03
CA LEU A 348 -4.29 -8.45 -2.26
C LEU A 348 -3.85 -9.91 -2.33
N ALA A 349 -2.63 -10.25 -1.91
CA ALA A 349 -2.15 -11.64 -1.90
C ALA A 349 -2.96 -12.50 -0.93
N GLU A 350 -3.39 -11.94 0.21
CA GLU A 350 -4.19 -12.64 1.21
C GLU A 350 -5.68 -12.70 0.88
N PHE A 351 -6.20 -11.64 0.26
CA PHE A 351 -7.59 -11.51 -0.18
C PHE A 351 -7.66 -11.33 -1.71
N PRO A 352 -7.18 -12.30 -2.51
CA PRO A 352 -7.03 -12.16 -3.97
C PRO A 352 -8.36 -12.01 -4.71
N ASP A 353 -9.43 -12.34 -4.00
CA ASP A 353 -10.77 -12.46 -4.50
C ASP A 353 -11.70 -11.35 -3.97
N ALA A 354 -11.22 -10.51 -3.05
CA ALA A 354 -12.01 -9.46 -2.41
C ALA A 354 -11.94 -8.14 -3.20
N SER A 355 -13.00 -7.34 -3.09
CA SER A 355 -12.93 -5.93 -3.45
C SER A 355 -12.19 -5.18 -2.35
N ILE A 356 -11.03 -4.61 -2.67
CA ILE A 356 -10.23 -3.82 -1.72
C ILE A 356 -10.61 -2.35 -1.88
N TRP A 357 -10.97 -1.71 -0.78
CA TRP A 357 -11.17 -0.27 -0.68
C TRP A 357 -10.10 0.33 0.23
N LEU A 358 -9.78 1.59 -0.02
CA LEU A 358 -8.79 2.33 0.76
C LEU A 358 -9.48 3.44 1.53
N THR A 359 -9.01 3.67 2.75
CA THR A 359 -9.43 4.83 3.55
C THR A 359 -8.26 5.37 4.33
N GLY A 360 -8.37 6.62 4.75
CA GLY A 360 -7.37 7.22 5.61
C GLY A 360 -7.70 8.66 5.93
N HIS A 361 -7.03 9.18 6.93
CA HIS A 361 -7.16 10.56 7.37
C HIS A 361 -5.84 11.31 7.20
N SER A 362 -5.89 12.60 6.85
CA SER A 362 -4.69 13.43 6.71
C SER A 362 -3.69 12.81 5.71
N LEU A 363 -2.42 12.68 6.09
CA LEU A 363 -1.39 11.95 5.33
C LEU A 363 -1.84 10.53 4.90
N GLY A 364 -2.53 9.80 5.78
CA GLY A 364 -3.03 8.46 5.47
C GLY A 364 -4.10 8.47 4.38
N GLY A 365 -4.93 9.53 4.36
CA GLY A 365 -5.92 9.77 3.30
C GLY A 365 -5.27 10.07 1.95
N ALA A 366 -4.24 10.92 1.93
CA ALA A 366 -3.48 11.18 0.71
C ALA A 366 -2.79 9.92 0.18
N LEU A 367 -2.14 9.13 1.05
CA LEU A 367 -1.55 7.84 0.67
C LEU A 367 -2.61 6.86 0.15
N ALA A 368 -3.79 6.81 0.77
CA ALA A 368 -4.90 5.97 0.33
C ALA A 368 -5.36 6.35 -1.08
N SER A 369 -5.43 7.66 -1.39
CA SER A 369 -5.71 8.15 -2.75
C SER A 369 -4.64 7.71 -3.74
N LEU A 370 -3.36 7.89 -3.42
CA LEU A 370 -2.23 7.54 -4.29
C LEU A 370 -2.19 6.04 -4.59
N VAL A 371 -2.38 5.19 -3.59
CA VAL A 371 -2.44 3.74 -3.76
C VAL A 371 -3.69 3.35 -4.58
N ALA A 372 -4.84 3.98 -4.32
CA ALA A 372 -6.06 3.78 -5.10
C ALA A 372 -5.87 4.11 -6.58
N ARG A 373 -5.23 5.24 -6.89
CA ARG A 373 -4.89 5.65 -8.25
C ARG A 373 -3.93 4.67 -8.92
N THR A 374 -2.99 4.13 -8.17
CA THR A 374 -2.04 3.14 -8.70
C THR A 374 -2.76 1.88 -9.17
N TYR A 375 -3.67 1.34 -8.36
CA TYR A 375 -4.32 0.06 -8.64
C TYR A 375 -5.76 0.15 -9.16
N GLY A 376 -6.27 1.36 -9.39
CA GLY A 376 -7.62 1.58 -9.90
C GLY A 376 -8.70 1.06 -8.95
N VAL A 377 -8.51 1.26 -7.64
CA VAL A 377 -9.46 0.83 -6.60
C VAL A 377 -10.12 2.02 -5.89
N PRO A 378 -11.28 1.82 -5.23
CA PRO A 378 -11.95 2.90 -4.51
C PRO A 378 -11.16 3.42 -3.30
N ALA A 379 -11.14 4.74 -3.11
CA ALA A 379 -10.64 5.38 -1.90
C ALA A 379 -11.63 6.43 -1.37
N VAL A 380 -11.89 6.39 -0.06
CA VAL A 380 -12.63 7.45 0.65
C VAL A 380 -11.71 8.01 1.72
N THR A 381 -11.42 9.29 1.65
CA THR A 381 -10.39 9.92 2.50
C THR A 381 -10.99 11.06 3.30
N PHE A 382 -10.40 11.39 4.44
CA PHE A 382 -10.89 12.40 5.38
C PHE A 382 -9.81 13.43 5.69
N GLU A 383 -10.10 14.70 5.44
CA GLU A 383 -9.17 15.82 5.61
C GLU A 383 -7.80 15.58 4.96
N ALA A 384 -7.77 14.84 3.84
CA ALA A 384 -6.53 14.59 3.11
C ALA A 384 -6.01 15.93 2.54
N PRO A 385 -4.70 16.24 2.66
CA PRO A 385 -4.12 17.37 1.95
C PRO A 385 -4.24 17.20 0.42
N GLY A 386 -4.13 18.30 -0.33
CA GLY A 386 -4.15 18.27 -1.79
C GLY A 386 -3.00 17.42 -2.36
N GLU A 387 -3.32 16.25 -2.90
CA GLU A 387 -2.33 15.26 -3.36
C GLU A 387 -2.18 15.20 -4.89
N LEU A 388 -2.93 16.00 -5.65
CA LEU A 388 -2.92 15.96 -7.13
C LEU A 388 -1.51 16.15 -7.71
N LEU A 389 -0.72 17.08 -7.17
CA LEU A 389 0.66 17.31 -7.62
C LEU A 389 1.53 16.07 -7.40
N ALA A 390 1.35 15.36 -6.28
CA ALA A 390 2.04 14.09 -6.03
C ALA A 390 1.55 13.01 -7.00
N THR A 391 0.24 12.89 -7.24
CA THR A 391 -0.31 11.98 -8.26
C THR A 391 0.31 12.23 -9.65
N GLN A 392 0.48 13.49 -10.05
CA GLN A 392 1.10 13.87 -11.33
C GLN A 392 2.57 13.50 -11.39
N ARG A 393 3.35 13.84 -10.36
CA ARG A 393 4.79 13.48 -10.26
C ARG A 393 5.03 11.97 -10.23
N LEU A 394 4.10 11.24 -9.64
CA LEU A 394 4.13 9.78 -9.60
C LEU A 394 3.68 9.16 -10.92
N HIS A 395 3.26 9.95 -11.92
CA HIS A 395 2.74 9.48 -13.22
C HIS A 395 1.58 8.49 -13.07
N LEU A 396 0.77 8.67 -12.03
CA LEU A 396 -0.30 7.73 -11.74
C LEU A 396 -1.40 7.83 -12.81
N PRO A 397 -2.05 6.70 -13.15
CA PRO A 397 -3.10 6.70 -14.14
C PRO A 397 -4.22 7.67 -13.79
N GLN A 398 -4.32 8.73 -14.60
CA GLN A 398 -5.45 9.63 -14.61
C GLN A 398 -6.16 9.53 -15.95
N PRO A 399 -7.48 9.33 -15.93
CA PRO A 399 -8.36 9.53 -17.04
C PRO A 399 -8.04 10.64 -18.03
N PRO A 400 -7.55 10.45 -19.28
CA PRO A 400 -7.69 11.54 -20.23
C PRO A 400 -9.18 11.72 -20.53
N GLY A 401 -9.79 12.76 -19.98
CA GLY A 401 -11.21 13.04 -20.17
C GLY A 401 -12.14 12.01 -19.53
N LEU A 402 -11.79 11.47 -18.35
CA LEU A 402 -12.79 10.81 -17.50
C LEU A 402 -14.05 11.66 -17.44
N PRO A 403 -15.24 11.07 -17.59
CA PRO A 403 -16.39 11.67 -16.94
C PRO A 403 -16.05 11.69 -15.46
N ASN A 404 -15.84 12.87 -14.89
CA ASN A 404 -15.49 13.05 -13.48
C ASN A 404 -16.49 12.33 -12.54
N GLN A 405 -17.67 12.00 -13.03
CA GLN A 405 -18.71 11.22 -12.36
C GLN A 405 -18.29 9.76 -12.09
N LEU A 406 -17.36 9.17 -12.85
CA LEU A 406 -16.96 7.76 -12.75
C LEU A 406 -15.70 7.54 -11.91
N ASP A 407 -15.12 8.60 -11.35
CA ASP A 407 -14.00 8.49 -10.42
C ASP A 407 -14.44 7.86 -9.10
N THR A 408 -13.55 7.05 -8.51
CA THR A 408 -13.75 6.31 -7.26
C THR A 408 -12.85 6.78 -6.13
N VAL A 409 -12.24 7.96 -6.28
CA VAL A 409 -11.54 8.65 -5.19
C VAL A 409 -12.42 9.79 -4.69
N TRP A 410 -12.74 9.77 -3.39
CA TRP A 410 -13.55 10.78 -2.72
C TRP A 410 -12.78 11.37 -1.54
N HIS A 411 -12.70 12.70 -1.49
CA HIS A 411 -12.05 13.45 -0.43
C HIS A 411 -13.10 14.20 0.39
N PHE A 412 -13.45 13.65 1.54
CA PHE A 412 -14.27 14.35 2.53
C PHE A 412 -13.42 15.34 3.30
N GLY A 413 -13.91 16.57 3.40
CA GLY A 413 -13.25 17.60 4.19
C GLY A 413 -14.20 18.72 4.57
N HIS A 414 -13.70 19.74 5.28
CA HIS A 414 -14.53 20.88 5.65
C HIS A 414 -13.81 22.23 5.54
N THR A 415 -14.57 23.30 5.32
CA THR A 415 -14.02 24.65 5.00
C THR A 415 -13.24 25.32 6.13
N ALA A 416 -13.27 24.76 7.34
CA ALA A 416 -12.52 25.26 8.49
C ALA A 416 -11.22 24.48 8.79
N ASP A 417 -10.90 23.45 8.01
CA ASP A 417 -9.61 22.76 8.08
C ASP A 417 -8.64 23.40 7.07
N PRO A 418 -7.60 24.11 7.54
CA PRO A 418 -6.63 24.72 6.64
C PRO A 418 -5.72 23.71 5.93
N ILE A 419 -5.60 22.47 6.42
CA ILE A 419 -4.81 21.42 5.75
C ILE A 419 -5.57 20.91 4.52
N PHE A 420 -6.81 20.44 4.70
CA PHE A 420 -7.66 20.02 3.60
C PHE A 420 -7.85 21.14 2.57
N MET A 421 -8.15 22.36 3.02
CA MET A 421 -8.36 23.49 2.11
C MET A 421 -7.06 24.03 1.47
N GLY A 422 -5.88 23.51 1.83
CA GLY A 422 -4.59 23.97 1.30
C GLY A 422 -4.22 25.41 1.69
N THR A 423 -4.75 25.91 2.80
CA THR A 423 -4.51 27.28 3.31
C THR A 423 -3.55 27.32 4.50
N CYS A 424 -3.09 26.17 5.01
CA CYS A 424 -2.07 26.08 6.04
C CYS A 424 -0.64 26.29 5.48
N ASN A 425 -0.46 27.33 4.66
CA ASN A 425 0.74 27.55 3.87
C ASN A 425 1.47 28.86 4.26
N GLY A 426 2.73 28.98 3.82
CA GLY A 426 3.56 30.17 4.05
C GLY A 426 4.25 30.22 5.41
N ALA A 427 5.29 31.04 5.51
CA ALA A 427 6.26 31.03 6.62
C ALA A 427 5.64 31.26 8.02
N SER A 428 4.55 32.02 8.10
CA SER A 428 3.86 32.35 9.35
C SER A 428 2.68 31.44 9.70
N SER A 429 2.37 30.42 8.88
CA SER A 429 1.29 29.47 9.18
C SER A 429 1.66 28.56 10.36
N ALA A 430 0.64 28.05 11.06
CA ALA A 430 0.84 27.09 12.13
C ALA A 430 1.55 25.81 11.64
N CYS A 431 1.26 25.34 10.42
CA CYS A 431 1.94 24.20 9.81
C CYS A 431 3.42 24.48 9.60
N SER A 432 3.76 25.63 8.99
CA SER A 432 5.14 26.06 8.79
C SER A 432 5.90 26.18 10.11
N ILE A 433 5.32 26.83 11.11
CA ILE A 433 5.94 26.96 12.44
C ILE A 433 6.24 25.59 13.06
N ALA A 434 5.43 24.59 12.76
CA ALA A 434 5.60 23.22 13.23
C ALA A 434 6.49 22.33 12.34
N GLY A 435 7.01 22.86 11.22
CA GLY A 435 7.89 22.17 10.29
C GLY A 435 7.20 21.39 9.17
N TYR A 436 5.92 21.69 8.90
CA TYR A 436 5.14 21.10 7.80
C TYR A 436 4.94 22.13 6.67
N ALA A 437 5.48 21.83 5.50
CA ALA A 437 5.40 22.62 4.28
C ALA A 437 4.18 22.18 3.44
N MET A 438 2.99 22.52 3.93
CA MET A 438 1.71 22.20 3.28
C MET A 438 1.38 23.26 2.21
N GLU A 439 2.04 23.19 1.06
CA GLU A 439 1.92 24.17 -0.04
C GLU A 439 0.89 23.77 -1.11
N THR A 440 0.52 22.48 -1.18
CA THR A 440 -0.48 21.98 -2.12
C THR A 440 -1.91 22.12 -1.61
N SER A 441 -2.84 22.25 -2.54
CA SER A 441 -4.27 22.49 -2.31
C SER A 441 -5.17 21.70 -3.25
N CYS A 442 -4.63 21.16 -4.35
CA CYS A 442 -5.42 20.48 -5.36
C CYS A 442 -5.59 18.99 -5.03
N HIS A 443 -6.83 18.52 -4.97
CA HIS A 443 -7.14 17.09 -4.87
C HIS A 443 -7.33 16.46 -6.24
N SER A 444 -6.98 15.18 -6.36
CA SER A 444 -7.51 14.36 -7.44
C SER A 444 -8.95 13.94 -7.10
N GLY A 445 -9.66 13.32 -8.04
CA GLY A 445 -10.93 12.66 -7.73
C GLY A 445 -12.08 13.62 -7.52
N LYS A 446 -12.92 13.36 -6.51
CA LYS A 446 -14.06 14.19 -6.14
C LYS A 446 -13.85 14.78 -4.75
N SER A 447 -14.25 16.03 -4.56
CA SER A 447 -14.25 16.72 -3.28
C SER A 447 -15.66 16.73 -2.68
N CYS A 448 -15.78 16.33 -1.43
CA CYS A 448 -17.02 16.25 -0.66
C CYS A 448 -16.89 17.19 0.55
N VAL A 449 -17.23 18.47 0.36
CA VAL A 449 -16.86 19.52 1.31
C VAL A 449 -18.05 19.95 2.16
N TYR A 450 -17.90 19.91 3.48
CA TYR A 450 -18.84 20.51 4.43
C TYR A 450 -18.49 21.98 4.66
N ASP A 451 -19.43 22.89 4.41
CA ASP A 451 -19.20 24.34 4.55
C ASP A 451 -19.43 24.85 5.98
N VAL A 452 -18.70 24.29 6.95
CA VAL A 452 -18.85 24.61 8.38
C VAL A 452 -18.54 26.06 8.73
N VAL A 453 -17.76 26.78 7.91
CA VAL A 453 -17.51 28.20 8.10
C VAL A 453 -18.79 29.00 7.90
N ASN A 454 -19.51 28.77 6.80
CA ASN A 454 -20.73 29.51 6.49
C ASN A 454 -21.96 28.93 7.23
N ASP A 455 -22.08 27.61 7.29
CA ASP A 455 -23.26 26.93 7.86
C ASP A 455 -23.28 26.99 9.39
N ARG A 456 -22.11 26.97 10.03
CA ARG A 456 -21.96 26.85 11.50
C ARG A 456 -21.10 27.96 12.13
N GLY A 457 -20.56 28.90 11.35
CA GLY A 457 -19.75 30.01 11.87
C GLY A 457 -18.39 29.60 12.41
N TRP A 458 -17.85 28.45 11.98
CA TRP A 458 -16.53 28.00 12.42
C TRP A 458 -15.44 28.94 11.90
N ARG A 459 -14.39 29.11 12.70
CA ARG A 459 -13.15 29.78 12.25
C ARG A 459 -12.21 28.74 11.67
N VAL A 460 -11.46 29.09 10.63
CA VAL A 460 -10.37 28.26 10.13
C VAL A 460 -9.36 28.03 11.25
N ASN A 461 -9.13 26.77 11.61
CA ASN A 461 -8.26 26.41 12.72
C ASN A 461 -7.69 25.02 12.47
N LEU A 462 -6.37 24.88 12.65
CA LEU A 462 -5.66 23.60 12.56
C LEU A 462 -6.25 22.54 13.51
N LEU A 463 -6.83 22.93 14.65
CA LEU A 463 -7.49 21.99 15.57
C LEU A 463 -8.72 21.29 14.98
N HIS A 464 -9.34 21.88 13.95
CA HIS A 464 -10.48 21.28 13.29
C HIS A 464 -10.10 20.14 12.34
N HIS A 465 -8.84 20.06 11.93
CA HIS A 465 -8.30 18.95 11.13
C HIS A 465 -8.46 17.57 11.79
N ARG A 466 -8.66 17.48 13.10
CA ARG A 466 -8.70 16.19 13.81
C ARG A 466 -9.84 15.30 13.31
N ILE A 467 -9.54 14.04 13.02
CA ILE A 467 -10.53 13.04 12.65
C ILE A 467 -11.71 12.93 13.65
N HIS A 468 -11.47 13.10 14.95
CA HIS A 468 -12.56 13.09 15.95
C HIS A 468 -13.44 14.34 15.86
N THR A 469 -12.87 15.53 15.57
CA THR A 469 -13.65 16.73 15.25
C THR A 469 -14.53 16.48 14.01
N VAL A 470 -13.99 15.83 12.98
CA VAL A 470 -14.72 15.49 11.76
C VAL A 470 -15.87 14.54 12.06
N ILE A 471 -15.61 13.45 12.79
CA ILE A 471 -16.64 12.47 13.13
C ILE A 471 -17.71 13.09 14.03
N ASP A 472 -17.31 13.67 15.16
CA ASP A 472 -18.23 14.03 16.24
C ASP A 472 -18.98 15.34 16.00
N LYS A 473 -18.36 16.29 15.28
CA LYS A 473 -18.91 17.65 15.11
C LYS A 473 -19.33 17.97 13.68
N ILE A 474 -19.09 17.07 12.72
CA ILE A 474 -19.46 17.28 11.32
C ILE A 474 -20.27 16.10 10.82
N LEU A 475 -19.69 14.89 10.77
CA LEU A 475 -20.39 13.74 10.23
C LEU A 475 -21.58 13.34 11.08
N ASP A 476 -21.48 13.37 12.41
CA ASP A 476 -22.63 13.12 13.28
C ASP A 476 -23.66 14.27 13.24
N ASP A 477 -23.20 15.53 13.16
CA ASP A 477 -24.01 16.74 13.29
C ASP A 477 -24.81 17.13 12.02
N TYR A 478 -24.26 16.93 10.82
CA TYR A 478 -24.98 17.22 9.57
C TYR A 478 -25.99 16.12 9.24
N ASP A 479 -27.20 16.47 8.82
CA ASP A 479 -28.25 15.50 8.49
C ASP A 479 -27.90 14.62 7.28
N ALA A 480 -27.20 15.21 6.30
CA ALA A 480 -26.82 14.57 5.05
C ALA A 480 -25.30 14.57 4.85
N VAL A 481 -24.83 13.60 4.05
CA VAL A 481 -23.45 13.58 3.59
C VAL A 481 -23.19 14.73 2.62
N ALA A 482 -22.01 15.36 2.68
CA ALA A 482 -21.61 16.38 1.72
C ALA A 482 -21.66 15.84 0.28
N ALA A 483 -22.20 16.63 -0.64
CA ALA A 483 -22.23 16.25 -2.04
C ALA A 483 -20.80 16.21 -2.61
N CYS A 484 -20.45 15.08 -3.21
CA CYS A 484 -19.15 14.88 -3.83
C CYS A 484 -19.18 15.37 -5.29
N VAL A 485 -18.40 16.40 -5.58
CA VAL A 485 -18.32 17.01 -6.91
C VAL A 485 -16.89 16.93 -7.44
N PRO A 486 -16.69 16.95 -8.77
CA PRO A 486 -15.37 17.14 -9.33
C PRO A 486 -14.77 18.47 -8.84
N PRO A 487 -13.48 18.53 -8.49
CA PRO A 487 -12.84 19.77 -8.12
C PRO A 487 -12.81 20.75 -9.29
N ASP A 488 -12.81 22.04 -8.97
CA ASP A 488 -12.56 23.09 -9.94
C ASP A 488 -11.13 22.97 -10.52
N ILE A 489 -10.87 23.68 -11.62
CA ILE A 489 -9.52 23.77 -12.18
C ILE A 489 -8.58 24.34 -11.10
N CYS A 490 -7.60 23.55 -10.72
CA CYS A 490 -6.67 23.86 -9.65
C CYS A 490 -5.24 23.63 -10.13
N HIS A 491 -4.33 24.54 -9.77
CA HIS A 491 -2.92 24.45 -10.12
C HIS A 491 -2.06 24.83 -8.91
N ASP A 492 -1.44 23.84 -8.29
CA ASP A 492 -0.47 24.05 -7.22
C ASP A 492 0.84 24.60 -7.78
N CYS A 493 1.59 25.34 -6.95
CA CYS A 493 2.96 25.73 -7.27
C CYS A 493 3.16 26.48 -8.60
N TYR A 494 2.17 27.25 -9.06
CA TYR A 494 2.18 27.97 -10.35
C TYR A 494 3.34 28.97 -10.54
N ASN A 495 3.95 29.40 -9.43
CA ASN A 495 5.08 30.30 -9.39
C ASN A 495 6.44 29.59 -9.47
N TRP A 496 6.47 28.26 -9.45
CA TRP A 496 7.68 27.45 -9.57
C TRP A 496 8.00 27.11 -11.03
N ASN A 497 9.29 27.14 -11.34
CA ASN A 497 9.87 26.70 -12.60
C ASN A 497 10.50 25.31 -12.41
N TYR A 498 9.90 24.30 -13.01
CA TYR A 498 10.36 22.91 -12.93
C TYR A 498 11.21 22.57 -14.17
N VAL A 499 12.51 22.32 -13.96
CA VAL A 499 13.46 21.94 -15.02
C VAL A 499 13.73 20.44 -14.97
N ARG A 500 14.03 19.82 -16.13
CA ARG A 500 14.41 18.39 -16.18
C ARG A 500 15.88 18.23 -16.56
N TRP A 501 16.50 17.13 -16.12
CA TRP A 501 17.89 16.77 -16.46
C TRP A 501 18.25 16.90 -17.95
N ARG A 502 17.31 16.57 -18.84
CA ARG A 502 17.55 16.57 -20.30
C ARG A 502 17.67 17.98 -20.89
N ASP A 503 17.24 19.01 -20.16
CA ASP A 503 17.39 20.40 -20.55
C ASP A 503 18.79 20.92 -20.20
N GLY A 504 19.82 20.31 -20.79
CA GLY A 504 21.11 20.95 -21.05
C GLY A 504 22.07 21.19 -19.88
N THR A 505 21.88 20.63 -18.69
CA THR A 505 22.87 20.75 -17.61
C THR A 505 23.25 19.42 -16.98
N THR A 506 24.54 19.06 -17.13
CA THR A 506 25.24 18.06 -16.31
C THR A 506 24.99 18.29 -14.82
N SER A 507 24.71 17.21 -14.08
CA SER A 507 24.57 17.15 -12.61
C SER A 507 25.49 18.16 -11.94
N PRO A 508 24.95 19.04 -11.07
CA PRO A 508 25.72 19.39 -9.90
C PRO A 508 25.92 18.07 -9.15
N MET A 509 27.15 17.55 -9.15
CA MET A 509 27.51 16.44 -8.25
C MET A 509 26.95 16.78 -6.87
N PRO A 510 26.38 15.80 -6.14
CA PRO A 510 25.99 16.04 -4.76
C PRO A 510 27.21 16.65 -4.06
N SER A 511 27.02 17.85 -3.50
CA SER A 511 28.04 18.45 -2.65
C SER A 511 28.32 17.40 -1.58
N SER A 512 29.51 16.82 -1.65
CA SER A 512 29.99 15.84 -0.69
C SER A 512 29.59 16.31 0.69
N VAL A 513 28.78 15.51 1.39
CA VAL A 513 28.47 15.71 2.80
C VAL A 513 29.79 16.04 3.48
N ALA A 514 29.85 17.27 4.02
CA ALA A 514 30.97 17.69 4.83
C ALA A 514 31.23 16.58 5.84
N SER A 515 32.45 16.04 5.77
CA SER A 515 33.03 15.05 6.65
C SER A 515 32.37 15.01 8.03
N LYS A 516 31.85 13.83 8.37
CA LYS A 516 31.50 13.37 9.73
C LYS A 516 32.35 14.12 10.76
N PRO A 517 31.74 14.85 11.73
CA PRO A 517 32.53 15.64 12.66
C PRO A 517 33.54 14.74 13.37
N THR A 518 34.81 15.11 13.30
CA THR A 518 35.87 14.55 14.13
C THR A 518 35.39 14.58 15.58
N PRO A 519 35.39 13.46 16.32
CA PRO A 519 34.93 13.45 17.70
C PRO A 519 35.90 14.29 18.53
N THR A 520 35.47 15.49 18.90
CA THR A 520 36.07 16.23 20.01
C THR A 520 35.94 15.35 21.27
N PRO A 521 37.01 15.17 22.06
CA PRO A 521 36.97 14.26 23.21
C PRO A 521 36.05 14.83 24.29
N THR A 522 34.80 14.40 24.29
CA THR A 522 33.90 14.65 25.40
C THR A 522 34.27 13.69 26.52
N SER A 523 34.59 14.28 27.68
CA SER A 523 34.80 13.64 28.98
C SER A 523 33.86 12.45 29.21
N PRO A 524 34.27 11.37 29.90
CA PRO A 524 33.45 10.18 30.13
C PRO A 524 32.18 10.51 30.91
N GLY A 525 31.13 10.86 30.18
CA GLY A 525 29.76 10.88 30.66
C GLY A 525 29.27 9.44 30.72
N SER A 526 28.63 9.09 31.83
CA SER A 526 28.08 7.77 32.15
C SER A 526 27.35 7.12 30.96
N PRO A 527 27.39 5.78 30.83
CA PRO A 527 26.72 5.06 29.75
C PRO A 527 25.24 5.43 29.73
N SER A 528 24.85 6.17 28.70
CA SER A 528 23.46 6.47 28.38
C SER A 528 22.89 5.22 27.72
N SER A 529 22.15 4.41 28.47
CA SER A 529 21.35 3.34 27.90
C SER A 529 20.30 3.92 26.95
N THR A 530 20.18 3.36 25.74
CA THR A 530 19.11 3.73 24.80
C THR A 530 17.94 2.79 25.02
N CYS A 531 16.71 3.29 25.13
CA CYS A 531 15.55 2.41 25.31
C CYS A 531 15.31 1.53 24.08
N LYS A 532 15.12 0.22 24.25
CA LYS A 532 14.80 -0.76 23.20
C LYS A 532 13.35 -1.23 23.21
N GLY A 533 12.69 -1.16 24.35
CA GLY A 533 11.31 -1.63 24.48
C GLY A 533 10.62 -0.86 25.58
N ARG A 534 9.35 -0.51 25.36
CA ARG A 534 8.51 0.20 26.33
C ARG A 534 7.29 -0.65 26.69
N ASN A 535 6.80 -0.46 27.91
CA ASN A 535 5.42 -0.81 28.22
C ASN A 535 4.47 0.24 27.64
N TRP A 536 3.17 -0.07 27.64
CA TRP A 536 2.14 0.78 27.06
C TRP A 536 1.99 2.17 27.72
N PHE A 537 2.45 2.35 28.96
CA PHE A 537 2.54 3.66 29.61
C PHE A 537 3.69 4.53 29.09
N GLY A 538 4.48 4.02 28.14
CA GLY A 538 5.66 4.70 27.60
C GLY A 538 6.90 4.57 28.47
N TYR A 539 6.88 3.78 29.56
CA TYR A 539 8.09 3.52 30.34
C TYR A 539 8.97 2.52 29.62
N CYS A 540 10.25 2.87 29.53
CA CYS A 540 11.24 1.94 29.01
C CYS A 540 11.37 0.69 29.90
N THR A 541 11.05 -0.47 29.34
CA THR A 541 11.16 -1.79 29.97
C THR A 541 12.48 -2.46 29.65
N GLU A 542 13.13 -2.09 28.54
CA GLU A 542 14.39 -2.71 28.11
C GLU A 542 15.38 -1.65 27.59
N TYR A 543 16.65 -1.77 27.97
CA TYR A 543 17.71 -0.80 27.70
C TYR A 543 18.87 -1.46 26.92
N ALA A 544 19.42 -0.75 25.94
CA ALA A 544 20.61 -1.11 25.15
C ALA A 544 21.92 -0.89 25.89
#